data_AF-A0A3Q0MFB5-F1
#
_entry.id   AF-A0A3Q0MFB5-F1
#
_cell.length_a   1.000
_cell.length_b   1.000
_cell.length_c   1.000
_cell.angle_alpha   90.00
_cell.angle_beta   90.00
_cell.angle_gamma   90.00
#
_symmetry.space_group_name_H-M   'P 1'
#
loop_
_entity.id
_entity.type
_entity.pdbx_description
1 polymer ?
#
loop_
_entity_poly.entity_id
_entity_poly.type
_entity_poly.pdbx_seq_one_letter_code
_entity_poly.pdbx_strand_id
1 'polypeptide(L)'
;MIYSIAKKILRVNKEFKRRFFDQIMRRKLYKFELDVSNVIPPKVVFDEGLILQIIDSHDKNQIIRTADYQLEGKYYIYRYEIVDIGEEVSKYFSFDYINKYLWASDIYYRDTVLRPTESADIKVPWEFSRLHQLVVFSIAYYLTGEVKYKEAMVRHLKIFINSNPPMKGINWYYSMEVSIRLTNMILALDICSARDNEQIELIEIESYIRYSISHMMSNVEWRGGIRNNHYFVGLFGLLYASLRYSKDDDYSLLASFANKEINCELNVHILDDGGGAELSTGYHKLNIESLLYFLRVREEHKEILKCIDFIKVLKLLFKYPMCPIELKLRSDDSKVDYFIRINKAIKFFKSIATSDGEFPLIGDNDSGRIIKLYPLVSENKMSWSNFNHLLGFDNILKVDESADFITLSTLDNEVVNVELQSMSLLFNHVAKDVSYRYFPSFGLLVVKGDGLFMTIKTSCQGRIIPGHHHDDILSITLNLNGEWLYQDNGTYSYNQNRKCYLENKRNTNHNVSYVDKPDFVFFDDVFGTLNVRSEKKLFFTLIKNNSGVSLYCARDLVVENKNYYPDYYMSLI
;
A
#
# COMPACT_ATOMS: atom_id res chain seq x y z
N MET A 1 4.96 35.80 -11.43
CA MET A 1 3.75 36.61 -11.15
C MET A 1 2.49 36.04 -11.79
N ILE A 2 2.46 35.80 -13.11
CA ILE A 2 1.31 35.22 -13.85
C ILE A 2 0.88 33.85 -13.30
N TYR A 3 1.84 32.96 -12.99
CA TYR A 3 1.57 31.66 -12.37
C TYR A 3 0.86 31.76 -11.00
N SER A 4 1.25 32.74 -10.18
CA SER A 4 0.66 32.99 -8.85
C SER A 4 -0.76 33.56 -8.96
N ILE A 5 -0.99 34.45 -9.93
CA ILE A 5 -2.30 35.05 -10.21
C ILE A 5 -3.26 34.01 -10.80
N ALA A 6 -2.81 33.19 -11.76
CA ALA A 6 -3.58 32.07 -12.29
C ALA A 6 -3.96 31.05 -11.19
N LYS A 7 -3.02 30.73 -10.29
CA LYS A 7 -3.27 29.85 -9.14
C LYS A 7 -4.29 30.44 -8.16
N LYS A 8 -4.29 31.75 -7.92
CA LYS A 8 -5.30 32.44 -7.09
C LYS A 8 -6.68 32.47 -7.75
N ILE A 9 -6.79 32.88 -9.01
CA ILE A 9 -8.07 32.95 -9.75
C ILE A 9 -8.72 31.56 -9.88
N LEU A 10 -7.92 30.52 -10.10
CA LEU A 10 -8.42 29.14 -10.24
C LEU A 10 -8.76 28.47 -8.89
N ARG A 11 -8.13 28.87 -7.78
CA ARG A 11 -8.47 28.40 -6.42
C ARG A 11 -9.83 28.92 -5.95
N VAL A 12 -10.17 30.17 -6.25
CA VAL A 12 -11.45 30.80 -5.89
C VAL A 12 -12.66 30.11 -6.57
N ASN A 13 -12.43 29.30 -7.61
CA ASN A 13 -13.48 28.59 -8.37
C ASN A 13 -13.58 27.07 -8.07
N LYS A 14 -12.76 26.51 -7.16
CA LYS A 14 -12.71 25.05 -6.95
C LYS A 14 -14.01 24.48 -6.37
N GLU A 15 -14.60 25.18 -5.40
CA GLU A 15 -15.84 24.71 -4.77
C GLU A 15 -17.05 24.83 -5.70
N PHE A 16 -17.18 25.96 -6.41
CA PHE A 16 -18.23 26.14 -7.42
C PHE A 16 -18.12 25.08 -8.53
N LYS A 17 -16.93 24.90 -9.09
CA LYS A 17 -16.65 23.87 -10.10
C LYS A 17 -16.98 22.47 -9.61
N ARG A 18 -16.64 22.14 -8.36
CA ARG A 18 -16.99 20.87 -7.73
C ARG A 18 -18.51 20.73 -7.60
N ARG A 19 -19.20 21.72 -7.04
CA ARG A 19 -20.67 21.69 -6.87
C ARG A 19 -21.38 21.52 -8.22
N PHE A 20 -20.95 22.25 -9.25
CA PHE A 20 -21.49 22.15 -10.61
C PHE A 20 -21.23 20.77 -11.24
N PHE A 21 -20.00 20.27 -11.13
CA PHE A 21 -19.66 18.92 -11.59
C PHE A 21 -20.52 17.86 -10.89
N ASP A 22 -20.62 17.92 -9.56
CA ASP A 22 -21.41 16.98 -8.76
C ASP A 22 -22.91 17.09 -9.12
N GLN A 23 -23.43 18.29 -9.42
CA GLN A 23 -24.81 18.47 -9.88
C GLN A 23 -25.07 17.80 -11.24
N ILE A 24 -24.15 17.94 -12.20
CA ILE A 24 -24.23 17.26 -13.50
C ILE A 24 -24.16 15.74 -13.29
N MET A 25 -23.23 15.28 -12.47
CA MET A 25 -23.01 13.87 -12.22
C MET A 25 -24.21 13.22 -11.52
N ARG A 26 -24.85 13.90 -10.57
CA ARG A 26 -26.11 13.43 -9.95
C ARG A 26 -27.22 13.22 -10.97
N ARG A 27 -27.36 14.10 -11.97
CA ARG A 27 -28.35 13.94 -13.06
C ARG A 27 -28.07 12.73 -13.96
N LYS A 28 -26.83 12.26 -14.01
CA LYS A 28 -26.41 11.09 -14.80
C LYS A 28 -26.52 9.76 -14.04
N LEU A 29 -26.81 9.76 -12.74
CA LEU A 29 -26.82 8.54 -11.91
C LEU A 29 -27.77 7.44 -12.39
N TYR A 30 -28.85 7.79 -13.09
CA TYR A 30 -29.82 6.82 -13.62
C TYR A 30 -29.44 6.28 -15.02
N LYS A 31 -28.36 6.79 -15.63
CA LYS A 31 -27.94 6.46 -17.01
C LYS A 31 -26.62 5.71 -17.05
N PHE A 32 -26.46 4.66 -16.24
CA PHE A 32 -25.41 3.69 -16.54
C PHE A 32 -25.89 2.86 -17.73
N GLU A 33 -25.60 3.35 -18.92
CA GLU A 33 -25.85 2.65 -20.18
C GLU A 33 -24.56 1.95 -20.60
N LEU A 34 -24.69 0.72 -21.07
CA LEU A 34 -23.59 -0.02 -21.67
C LEU A 34 -23.04 0.81 -22.84
N ASP A 35 -21.74 1.08 -22.82
CA ASP A 35 -21.11 1.79 -23.93
C ASP A 35 -20.85 0.79 -25.06
N VAL A 36 -21.87 0.61 -25.89
CA VAL A 36 -21.85 -0.25 -27.09
C VAL A 36 -21.35 0.50 -28.33
N SER A 37 -21.08 1.80 -28.21
CA SER A 37 -20.83 2.68 -29.36
C SER A 37 -19.39 2.60 -29.91
N ASN A 38 -18.44 2.20 -29.07
CA ASN A 38 -17.02 2.02 -29.41
C ASN A 38 -16.47 0.78 -28.68
N VAL A 39 -16.64 -0.39 -29.29
CA VAL A 39 -16.01 -1.62 -28.77
C VAL A 39 -14.52 -1.56 -29.07
N ILE A 40 -13.72 -1.27 -28.06
CA ILE A 40 -12.26 -1.32 -28.14
C ILE A 40 -11.82 -2.72 -27.70
N PRO A 41 -11.24 -3.54 -28.58
CA PRO A 41 -10.83 -4.89 -28.21
C PRO A 41 -9.75 -4.83 -27.12
N PRO A 42 -9.93 -5.51 -25.98
CA PRO A 42 -8.97 -5.46 -24.90
C PRO A 42 -7.61 -6.05 -25.31
N LYS A 43 -6.58 -5.77 -24.53
CA LYS A 43 -5.24 -6.37 -24.61
C LYS A 43 -4.90 -7.04 -23.29
N VAL A 44 -4.10 -8.10 -23.37
CA VAL A 44 -3.44 -8.69 -22.20
C VAL A 44 -2.50 -7.64 -21.61
N VAL A 45 -2.62 -7.40 -20.30
CA VAL A 45 -1.81 -6.42 -19.56
C VAL A 45 -0.74 -7.14 -18.75
N PHE A 46 -1.13 -8.19 -18.03
CA PHE A 46 -0.23 -9.03 -17.24
C PHE A 46 0.16 -10.25 -18.08
N ASP A 47 1.45 -10.37 -18.40
CA ASP A 47 1.96 -11.50 -19.17
C ASP A 47 1.99 -12.81 -18.36
N GLU A 48 2.06 -13.94 -19.04
CA GLU A 48 2.06 -15.27 -18.40
C GLU A 48 3.28 -15.46 -17.47
N GLY A 49 4.43 -14.85 -17.76
CA GLY A 49 5.60 -14.92 -16.89
C GLY A 49 5.38 -14.26 -15.53
N LEU A 50 4.71 -13.10 -15.50
CA LEU A 50 4.29 -12.46 -14.25
C LEU A 50 3.26 -13.31 -13.49
N ILE A 51 2.31 -13.89 -14.21
CA ILE A 51 1.28 -14.77 -13.62
C ILE A 51 1.94 -15.96 -12.93
N LEU A 52 2.86 -16.64 -13.62
CA LEU A 52 3.62 -17.76 -13.06
C LEU A 52 4.46 -17.33 -11.86
N GLN A 53 5.08 -16.15 -11.90
CA GLN A 53 5.84 -15.64 -10.76
C GLN A 53 4.98 -15.39 -9.51
N ILE A 54 3.76 -14.86 -9.68
CA ILE A 54 2.79 -14.71 -8.58
C ILE A 54 2.41 -16.08 -8.00
N ILE A 55 2.16 -17.06 -8.88
CA ILE A 55 1.76 -18.42 -8.50
C ILE A 55 2.89 -19.13 -7.75
N ASP A 56 4.12 -19.05 -8.27
CA ASP A 56 5.28 -19.77 -7.74
C ASP A 56 5.83 -19.15 -6.45
N SER A 57 5.47 -17.89 -6.13
CA SER A 57 5.79 -17.28 -4.83
C SER A 57 4.84 -17.69 -3.69
N HIS A 58 3.90 -18.61 -3.97
CA HIS A 58 2.87 -19.06 -3.03
C HIS A 58 2.72 -20.60 -3.04
N ASP A 59 2.14 -21.13 -1.97
CA ASP A 59 1.73 -22.53 -1.90
C ASP A 59 0.45 -22.74 -2.73
N LYS A 60 0.63 -23.46 -3.85
CA LYS A 60 -0.43 -23.81 -4.81
C LYS A 60 -1.63 -24.51 -4.15
N ASN A 61 -1.38 -25.39 -3.16
CA ASN A 61 -2.46 -26.09 -2.46
C ASN A 61 -3.27 -25.14 -1.58
N GLN A 62 -2.64 -24.15 -0.95
CA GLN A 62 -3.34 -23.14 -0.15
C GLN A 62 -4.19 -22.21 -1.02
N ILE A 63 -3.74 -21.89 -2.24
CA ILE A 63 -4.56 -21.12 -3.20
C ILE A 63 -5.82 -21.90 -3.55
N ILE A 64 -5.69 -23.17 -3.93
CA ILE A 64 -6.83 -24.04 -4.30
C ILE A 64 -7.78 -24.20 -3.12
N ARG A 65 -7.25 -24.50 -1.92
CA ARG A 65 -8.06 -24.60 -0.69
C ARG A 65 -8.81 -23.31 -0.39
N THR A 66 -8.18 -22.15 -0.58
CA THR A 66 -8.82 -20.86 -0.38
C THR A 66 -9.91 -20.62 -1.42
N ALA A 67 -9.69 -21.02 -2.68
CA ALA A 67 -10.72 -20.96 -3.71
C ALA A 67 -11.94 -21.83 -3.35
N ASP A 68 -11.73 -23.05 -2.85
CA ASP A 68 -12.81 -23.93 -2.41
C ASP A 68 -13.59 -23.34 -1.24
N TYR A 69 -12.92 -22.77 -0.23
CA TYR A 69 -13.60 -22.05 0.84
C TYR A 69 -14.44 -20.88 0.33
N GLN A 70 -13.92 -20.11 -0.63
CA GLN A 70 -14.65 -19.00 -1.22
C GLN A 70 -15.87 -19.46 -2.01
N LEU A 71 -15.82 -20.62 -2.67
CA LEU A 71 -17.00 -21.24 -3.30
C LEU A 71 -18.09 -21.59 -2.28
N GLU A 72 -17.71 -21.95 -1.05
CA GLU A 72 -18.63 -22.23 0.07
C GLU A 72 -19.09 -20.95 0.81
N GLY A 73 -18.75 -19.76 0.34
CA GLY A 73 -19.15 -18.52 1.03
C GLY A 73 -18.21 -18.11 2.17
N LYS A 74 -17.01 -18.69 2.29
CA LYS A 74 -16.06 -18.44 3.38
C LYS A 74 -14.88 -17.59 2.92
N TYR A 75 -14.69 -16.41 3.51
CA TYR A 75 -13.71 -15.42 3.06
C TYR A 75 -12.83 -14.90 4.20
N TYR A 76 -11.53 -14.75 3.94
CA TYR A 76 -10.69 -13.88 4.75
C TYR A 76 -10.95 -12.42 4.35
N ILE A 77 -11.39 -11.57 5.28
CA ILE A 77 -11.71 -10.17 4.99
C ILE A 77 -10.94 -9.25 5.95
N TYR A 78 -10.21 -8.29 5.39
CA TYR A 78 -9.41 -7.30 6.12
C TYR A 78 -8.45 -7.95 7.13
N ARG A 79 -8.78 -7.90 8.43
CA ARG A 79 -7.99 -8.42 9.57
C ARG A 79 -8.70 -9.57 10.30
N TYR A 80 -9.87 -9.96 9.81
CA TYR A 80 -10.71 -10.95 10.46
C TYR A 80 -10.40 -12.34 9.92
N GLU A 81 -10.64 -13.35 10.75
CA GLU A 81 -10.61 -14.76 10.36
C GLU A 81 -11.67 -15.06 9.27
N ILE A 82 -11.89 -16.33 8.97
CA ILE A 82 -12.89 -16.75 8.00
C ILE A 82 -14.26 -16.17 8.38
N VAL A 83 -14.74 -15.26 7.53
CA VAL A 83 -16.08 -14.68 7.57
C VAL A 83 -16.97 -15.50 6.65
N ASP A 84 -18.02 -16.09 7.21
CA ASP A 84 -19.08 -16.74 6.45
C ASP A 84 -20.07 -15.69 5.93
N ILE A 85 -20.12 -15.53 4.62
CA ILE A 85 -21.04 -14.62 3.91
C ILE A 85 -22.20 -15.36 3.24
N GLY A 86 -22.25 -16.69 3.35
CA GLY A 86 -23.24 -17.57 2.70
C GLY A 86 -22.99 -17.83 1.21
N GLU A 87 -23.73 -18.81 0.66
CA GLU A 87 -23.60 -19.27 -0.74
C GLU A 87 -24.13 -18.27 -1.79
N GLU A 88 -25.06 -17.39 -1.41
CA GLU A 88 -25.46 -16.28 -2.27
C GLU A 88 -24.38 -15.20 -2.22
N VAL A 89 -23.36 -15.33 -3.10
CA VAL A 89 -22.34 -14.32 -3.40
C VAL A 89 -22.92 -12.93 -3.19
N SER A 90 -22.54 -12.30 -2.08
CA SER A 90 -23.37 -11.29 -1.48
C SER A 90 -23.65 -10.15 -2.45
N LYS A 91 -24.93 -9.85 -2.69
CA LYS A 91 -25.35 -8.60 -3.37
C LYS A 91 -24.90 -7.34 -2.61
N TYR A 92 -24.26 -7.50 -1.45
CA TYR A 92 -23.91 -6.44 -0.52
C TYR A 92 -22.40 -6.26 -0.36
N PHE A 93 -21.71 -5.92 -1.43
CA PHE A 93 -20.33 -5.41 -1.39
C PHE A 93 -20.18 -4.09 -0.61
N SER A 94 -21.29 -3.50 -0.20
CA SER A 94 -21.37 -2.36 0.71
C SER A 94 -21.79 -2.75 2.13
N PHE A 95 -21.65 -4.01 2.53
CA PHE A 95 -21.98 -4.50 3.87
C PHE A 95 -20.73 -4.80 4.70
N ASP A 96 -20.73 -4.31 5.92
CA ASP A 96 -19.79 -4.72 6.96
C ASP A 96 -20.33 -6.01 7.61
N TYR A 97 -19.78 -7.15 7.17
CA TYR A 97 -20.14 -8.48 7.67
C TYR A 97 -19.79 -8.71 9.14
N ILE A 98 -18.94 -7.87 9.72
CA ILE A 98 -18.50 -7.98 11.12
C ILE A 98 -19.47 -7.23 12.02
N ASN A 99 -19.71 -5.95 11.75
CA ASN A 99 -20.55 -5.10 12.59
C ASN A 99 -21.99 -4.96 12.09
N LYS A 100 -22.34 -5.69 11.03
CA LYS A 100 -23.68 -5.82 10.44
C LYS A 100 -24.29 -4.48 10.01
N TYR A 101 -23.49 -3.64 9.34
CA TYR A 101 -23.93 -2.35 8.81
C TYR A 101 -23.94 -2.33 7.28
N LEU A 102 -25.05 -1.89 6.68
CA LEU A 102 -25.21 -1.76 5.22
C LEU A 102 -25.16 -0.29 4.79
N TRP A 103 -24.20 0.06 3.95
CA TRP A 103 -24.20 1.36 3.25
C TRP A 103 -25.13 1.31 2.03
N ALA A 104 -25.85 2.41 1.80
CA ALA A 104 -26.63 2.61 0.59
C ALA A 104 -25.72 2.54 -0.66
N SER A 105 -26.09 1.66 -1.59
CA SER A 105 -25.32 1.38 -2.80
C SER A 105 -25.81 2.15 -4.03
N ASP A 106 -26.93 2.87 -3.93
CA ASP A 106 -27.61 3.56 -5.03
C ASP A 106 -27.47 5.10 -4.99
N ILE A 107 -26.91 5.65 -3.92
CA ILE A 107 -26.67 7.08 -3.75
C ILE A 107 -25.38 7.55 -4.45
N TYR A 108 -25.30 8.84 -4.79
CA TYR A 108 -24.08 9.43 -5.32
C TYR A 108 -22.90 9.18 -4.36
N TYR A 109 -21.78 8.70 -4.87
CA TYR A 109 -20.65 8.32 -4.00
C TYR A 109 -20.19 9.43 -3.05
N ARG A 110 -20.16 10.71 -3.45
CA ARG A 110 -19.73 11.80 -2.54
C ARG A 110 -20.76 12.17 -1.47
N ASP A 111 -21.99 11.70 -1.61
CA ASP A 111 -23.06 11.91 -0.63
C ASP A 111 -23.09 10.77 0.41
N THR A 112 -22.23 9.75 0.27
CA THR A 112 -22.15 8.65 1.24
C THR A 112 -21.47 9.13 2.53
N VAL A 113 -22.06 8.80 3.67
CA VAL A 113 -21.43 8.99 4.97
C VAL A 113 -20.47 7.82 5.23
N LEU A 114 -19.16 8.08 5.20
CA LEU A 114 -18.15 7.04 5.37
C LEU A 114 -18.12 6.43 6.78
N ARG A 115 -18.49 7.21 7.80
CA ARG A 115 -18.49 6.80 9.22
C ARG A 115 -19.84 7.14 9.85
N PRO A 116 -20.88 6.36 9.56
CA PRO A 116 -22.24 6.64 10.02
C PRO A 116 -22.42 6.35 11.52
N THR A 117 -21.65 5.40 12.07
CA THR A 117 -21.61 5.05 13.50
C THR A 117 -20.16 4.75 13.91
N GLU A 118 -19.88 4.68 15.22
CA GLU A 118 -18.56 4.29 15.73
C GLU A 118 -18.26 2.79 15.58
N SER A 119 -19.30 1.97 15.40
CA SER A 119 -19.19 0.51 15.23
C SER A 119 -18.96 0.09 13.78
N ALA A 120 -19.42 0.86 12.81
CA ALA A 120 -19.30 0.52 11.40
C ALA A 120 -17.85 0.62 10.92
N ASP A 121 -17.30 -0.48 10.40
CA ASP A 121 -15.96 -0.54 9.84
C ASP A 121 -16.01 -0.61 8.32
N ILE A 122 -15.84 0.55 7.69
CA ILE A 122 -15.86 0.68 6.22
C ILE A 122 -14.73 -0.11 5.53
N LYS A 123 -13.69 -0.53 6.25
CA LYS A 123 -12.62 -1.36 5.65
C LYS A 123 -13.10 -2.77 5.32
N VAL A 124 -14.08 -3.30 6.03
CA VAL A 124 -14.67 -4.61 5.72
C VAL A 124 -15.25 -4.65 4.29
N PRO A 125 -16.22 -3.79 3.92
CA PRO A 125 -16.73 -3.77 2.56
C PRO A 125 -15.72 -3.28 1.52
N TRP A 126 -14.82 -2.35 1.86
CA TRP A 126 -13.77 -1.91 0.92
C TRP A 126 -12.79 -3.04 0.59
N GLU A 127 -12.26 -3.77 1.57
CA GLU A 127 -11.34 -4.89 1.32
C GLU A 127 -12.02 -5.98 0.50
N PHE A 128 -13.29 -6.30 0.76
CA PHE A 128 -14.03 -7.27 -0.06
C PHE A 128 -14.28 -6.76 -1.49
N SER A 129 -14.48 -5.45 -1.65
CA SER A 129 -14.71 -4.77 -2.93
C SER A 129 -13.45 -4.47 -3.74
N ARG A 130 -12.27 -4.84 -3.23
CA ARG A 130 -11.01 -4.90 -4.00
C ARG A 130 -10.92 -6.13 -4.90
N LEU A 131 -11.84 -7.08 -4.72
CA LEU A 131 -12.06 -8.22 -5.62
C LEU A 131 -10.87 -9.19 -5.72
N HIS A 132 -10.11 -9.35 -4.63
CA HIS A 132 -8.99 -10.29 -4.55
C HIS A 132 -9.40 -11.74 -4.84
N GLN A 133 -10.62 -12.13 -4.46
CA GLN A 133 -11.23 -13.43 -4.74
C GLN A 133 -11.29 -13.78 -6.24
N LEU A 134 -11.37 -12.78 -7.13
CA LEU A 134 -11.35 -13.04 -8.57
C LEU A 134 -9.99 -13.62 -8.99
N VAL A 135 -8.90 -13.11 -8.42
CA VAL A 135 -7.55 -13.61 -8.69
C VAL A 135 -7.38 -15.01 -8.12
N VAL A 136 -7.89 -15.28 -6.92
CA VAL A 136 -7.87 -16.62 -6.31
C VAL A 136 -8.57 -17.65 -7.18
N PHE A 137 -9.79 -17.37 -7.63
CA PHE A 137 -10.52 -18.26 -8.54
C PHE A 137 -9.80 -18.43 -9.88
N SER A 138 -9.30 -17.35 -10.47
CA SER A 138 -8.57 -17.44 -11.75
C SER A 138 -7.29 -18.26 -11.63
N ILE A 139 -6.53 -18.14 -10.54
CA ILE A 139 -5.33 -18.98 -10.32
C ILE A 139 -5.74 -20.43 -10.08
N ALA A 140 -6.76 -20.70 -9.27
CA ALA A 140 -7.24 -22.07 -9.06
C ALA A 140 -7.70 -22.71 -10.40
N TYR A 141 -8.36 -21.94 -11.27
CA TYR A 141 -8.67 -22.36 -12.63
C TYR A 141 -7.40 -22.64 -13.44
N TYR A 142 -6.42 -21.72 -13.43
CA TYR A 142 -5.13 -21.87 -14.12
C TYR A 142 -4.35 -23.12 -13.65
N LEU A 143 -4.46 -23.50 -12.38
CA LEU A 143 -3.76 -24.67 -11.83
C LEU A 143 -4.50 -25.99 -12.11
N THR A 144 -5.82 -26.01 -11.92
CA THR A 144 -6.61 -27.26 -11.91
C THR A 144 -7.31 -27.57 -13.23
N GLY A 145 -7.72 -26.54 -13.97
CA GLY A 145 -8.63 -26.68 -15.10
C GLY A 145 -10.09 -26.89 -14.76
N GLU A 146 -10.46 -26.86 -13.49
CA GLU A 146 -11.85 -27.03 -13.09
C GLU A 146 -12.66 -25.77 -13.42
N VAL A 147 -13.57 -25.90 -14.38
CA VAL A 147 -14.40 -24.81 -14.91
C VAL A 147 -15.21 -24.09 -13.81
N LYS A 148 -15.52 -24.78 -12.70
CA LYS A 148 -16.21 -24.21 -11.52
C LYS A 148 -15.56 -22.92 -11.01
N TYR A 149 -14.23 -22.82 -11.06
CA TYR A 149 -13.51 -21.63 -10.61
C TYR A 149 -13.65 -20.46 -11.59
N LYS A 150 -13.55 -20.72 -12.91
CA LYS A 150 -13.79 -19.70 -13.94
C LYS A 150 -15.22 -19.19 -13.89
N GLU A 151 -16.20 -20.08 -13.74
CA GLU A 151 -17.62 -19.72 -13.60
C GLU A 151 -17.87 -18.87 -12.35
N ALA A 152 -17.25 -19.22 -11.21
CA ALA A 152 -17.32 -18.42 -10.00
C ALA A 152 -16.71 -17.03 -10.19
N MET A 153 -15.53 -16.93 -10.80
CA MET A 153 -14.90 -15.64 -11.11
C MET A 153 -15.84 -14.76 -11.93
N VAL A 154 -16.37 -15.27 -13.06
CA VAL A 154 -17.28 -14.50 -13.93
C VAL A 154 -18.56 -14.13 -13.19
N ARG A 155 -19.16 -15.05 -12.42
CA ARG A 155 -20.36 -14.80 -11.62
C ARG A 155 -20.13 -13.68 -10.60
N HIS A 156 -19.04 -13.72 -9.84
CA HIS A 156 -18.70 -12.70 -8.85
C HIS A 156 -18.53 -11.32 -9.49
N LEU A 157 -17.83 -11.28 -10.63
CA LEU A 157 -17.57 -10.05 -11.35
C LEU A 157 -18.88 -9.42 -11.85
N LYS A 158 -19.81 -10.21 -12.41
CA LYS A 158 -21.15 -9.75 -12.80
C LYS A 158 -21.99 -9.27 -11.63
N ILE A 159 -22.02 -10.01 -10.53
CA ILE A 159 -22.77 -9.61 -9.32
C ILE A 159 -22.22 -8.29 -8.77
N PHE A 160 -20.90 -8.14 -8.72
CA PHE A 160 -20.26 -6.90 -8.28
C PHE A 160 -20.66 -5.71 -9.17
N ILE A 161 -20.55 -5.83 -10.50
CA ILE A 161 -20.93 -4.76 -11.44
C ILE A 161 -22.38 -4.35 -11.26
N ASN A 162 -23.29 -5.34 -11.13
CA ASN A 162 -24.72 -5.09 -10.97
C ASN A 162 -25.07 -4.42 -9.63
N SER A 163 -24.36 -4.78 -8.55
CA SER A 163 -24.60 -4.23 -7.21
C SER A 163 -23.82 -2.95 -6.90
N ASN A 164 -22.78 -2.63 -7.67
CA ASN A 164 -21.90 -1.47 -7.48
C ASN A 164 -21.73 -0.65 -8.77
N PRO A 165 -22.82 -0.20 -9.40
CA PRO A 165 -22.74 0.58 -10.63
C PRO A 165 -21.87 1.84 -10.46
N PRO A 166 -21.22 2.32 -11.54
CA PRO A 166 -20.39 3.52 -11.50
C PRO A 166 -21.00 4.73 -10.81
N MET A 167 -20.15 5.40 -10.03
CA MET A 167 -20.46 6.62 -9.28
C MET A 167 -21.46 6.46 -8.13
N LYS A 168 -21.74 5.23 -7.68
CA LYS A 168 -22.71 4.99 -6.61
C LYS A 168 -22.12 4.27 -5.40
N GLY A 169 -22.50 4.71 -4.22
CA GLY A 169 -22.10 4.08 -2.95
C GLY A 169 -20.61 4.22 -2.60
N ILE A 170 -20.23 3.59 -1.50
CA ILE A 170 -18.91 3.73 -0.87
C ILE A 170 -17.76 3.19 -1.72
N ASN A 171 -18.03 2.23 -2.61
CA ASN A 171 -17.01 1.55 -3.43
C ASN A 171 -16.45 2.41 -4.57
N TRP A 172 -16.98 3.62 -4.74
CA TRP A 172 -16.55 4.64 -5.70
C TRP A 172 -15.97 5.89 -5.02
N TYR A 173 -15.88 5.92 -3.68
CA TYR A 173 -15.49 7.12 -2.94
C TYR A 173 -14.02 7.52 -3.15
N TYR A 174 -13.12 6.54 -3.06
CA TYR A 174 -11.68 6.72 -3.25
C TYR A 174 -11.24 6.04 -4.54
N SER A 175 -10.43 6.73 -5.34
CA SER A 175 -9.92 6.22 -6.62
C SER A 175 -8.87 5.12 -6.41
N MET A 176 -8.18 5.10 -5.27
CA MET A 176 -7.31 4.00 -4.84
C MET A 176 -8.07 2.67 -4.75
N GLU A 177 -9.28 2.67 -4.16
CA GLU A 177 -10.11 1.46 -4.07
C GLU A 177 -10.54 0.99 -5.47
N VAL A 178 -10.85 1.93 -6.37
CA VAL A 178 -11.12 1.64 -7.78
C VAL A 178 -9.88 1.07 -8.47
N SER A 179 -8.70 1.64 -8.21
CA SER A 179 -7.41 1.24 -8.79
C SER A 179 -7.05 -0.21 -8.45
N ILE A 180 -7.11 -0.57 -7.16
CA ILE A 180 -6.80 -1.93 -6.70
C ILE A 180 -7.82 -2.91 -7.30
N ARG A 181 -9.11 -2.55 -7.30
CA ARG A 181 -10.15 -3.37 -7.91
C ARG A 181 -9.90 -3.62 -9.40
N LEU A 182 -9.59 -2.58 -10.17
CA LEU A 182 -9.29 -2.72 -11.61
C LEU A 182 -8.07 -3.62 -11.83
N THR A 183 -7.05 -3.49 -10.99
CA THR A 183 -5.86 -4.35 -11.03
C THR A 183 -6.25 -5.82 -10.87
N ASN A 184 -7.04 -6.15 -9.84
CA ASN A 184 -7.48 -7.53 -9.59
C ASN A 184 -8.43 -8.05 -10.68
N MET A 185 -9.33 -7.22 -11.20
CA MET A 185 -10.22 -7.61 -12.30
C MET A 185 -9.44 -7.94 -13.58
N ILE A 186 -8.50 -7.07 -13.97
CA ILE A 186 -7.72 -7.24 -15.21
C ILE A 186 -6.79 -8.45 -15.08
N LEU A 187 -6.11 -8.60 -13.95
CA LEU A 187 -5.27 -9.76 -13.69
C LEU A 187 -6.07 -11.06 -13.73
N ALA A 188 -7.26 -11.11 -13.11
CA ALA A 188 -8.11 -12.29 -13.14
C ALA A 188 -8.56 -12.68 -14.57
N LEU A 189 -8.87 -11.69 -15.41
CA LEU A 189 -9.21 -11.90 -16.83
C LEU A 189 -8.00 -12.40 -17.62
N ASP A 190 -6.83 -11.81 -17.41
CA ASP A 190 -5.60 -12.19 -18.11
C ASP A 190 -5.13 -13.60 -17.72
N ILE A 191 -5.26 -13.99 -16.44
CA ILE A 191 -4.96 -15.37 -15.98
C ILE A 191 -5.85 -16.40 -16.67
N CYS A 192 -7.17 -16.16 -16.71
CA CYS A 192 -8.06 -17.09 -17.42
C CYS A 192 -7.76 -17.12 -18.93
N SER A 193 -7.43 -15.96 -19.51
CA SER A 193 -7.10 -15.87 -20.94
C SER A 193 -5.81 -16.61 -21.28
N ALA A 194 -4.80 -16.55 -20.41
CA ALA A 194 -3.55 -17.30 -20.56
C ALA A 194 -3.80 -18.81 -20.54
N ARG A 195 -4.67 -19.30 -19.65
CA ARG A 195 -5.02 -20.72 -19.58
C ARG A 195 -5.76 -21.20 -20.84
N ASP A 196 -6.77 -20.45 -21.26
CA ASP A 196 -7.64 -20.85 -22.36
C ASP A 196 -7.03 -20.54 -23.74
N ASN A 197 -5.96 -19.75 -23.77
CA ASN A 197 -5.40 -19.15 -24.98
C ASN A 197 -6.47 -18.39 -25.79
N GLU A 198 -7.43 -17.79 -25.08
CA GLU A 198 -8.57 -17.05 -25.61
C GLU A 198 -8.92 -15.90 -24.68
N GLN A 199 -9.18 -14.72 -25.25
CA GLN A 199 -9.49 -13.54 -24.45
C GLN A 199 -10.93 -13.56 -23.94
N ILE A 200 -11.12 -13.30 -22.64
CA ILE A 200 -12.47 -13.10 -22.09
C ILE A 200 -12.93 -11.67 -22.41
N GLU A 201 -13.94 -11.57 -23.28
CA GLU A 201 -14.54 -10.30 -23.70
C GLU A 201 -16.04 -10.27 -23.37
N LEU A 202 -16.38 -9.58 -22.27
CA LEU A 202 -17.77 -9.38 -21.87
C LEU A 202 -18.09 -7.88 -21.83
N ILE A 203 -19.02 -7.44 -22.67
CA ILE A 203 -19.32 -6.01 -22.88
C ILE A 203 -19.62 -5.23 -21.60
N GLU A 204 -20.27 -5.86 -20.62
CA GLU A 204 -20.57 -5.28 -19.31
C GLU A 204 -19.30 -5.01 -18.49
N ILE A 205 -18.34 -5.95 -18.53
CA ILE A 205 -17.04 -5.85 -17.86
C ILE A 205 -16.21 -4.76 -18.51
N GLU A 206 -16.12 -4.79 -19.85
CA GLU A 206 -15.30 -3.82 -20.57
C GLU A 206 -15.85 -2.40 -20.38
N SER A 207 -17.18 -2.24 -20.43
CA SER A 207 -17.83 -0.96 -20.13
C SER A 207 -17.50 -0.48 -18.71
N TYR A 208 -17.61 -1.36 -17.70
CA TYR A 208 -17.32 -1.02 -16.32
C TYR A 208 -15.88 -0.53 -16.11
N ILE A 209 -14.89 -1.18 -16.74
CA ILE A 209 -13.48 -0.76 -16.66
C ILE A 209 -13.31 0.62 -17.32
N ARG A 210 -13.89 0.88 -18.50
CA ARG A 210 -13.80 2.20 -19.17
C ARG A 210 -14.44 3.33 -18.35
N TYR A 211 -15.61 3.08 -17.74
CA TYR A 211 -16.23 4.04 -16.81
C TYR A 211 -15.36 4.27 -15.56
N SER A 212 -14.68 3.23 -15.07
CA SER A 212 -13.78 3.35 -13.92
C SER A 212 -12.57 4.24 -14.23
N ILE A 213 -11.96 4.12 -15.42
CA ILE A 213 -10.89 5.02 -15.89
C ILE A 213 -11.37 6.48 -15.88
N SER A 214 -12.55 6.74 -16.46
CA SER A 214 -13.14 8.08 -16.51
C SER A 214 -13.45 8.66 -15.12
N HIS A 215 -13.92 7.81 -14.21
CA HIS A 215 -14.15 8.18 -12.80
C HIS A 215 -12.84 8.53 -12.11
N MET A 216 -11.79 7.71 -12.23
CA MET A 216 -10.49 7.95 -11.61
C MET A 216 -9.88 9.27 -12.10
N MET A 217 -9.93 9.54 -13.41
CA MET A 217 -9.47 10.82 -13.97
C MET A 217 -10.29 12.03 -13.49
N SER A 218 -11.56 11.83 -13.16
CA SER A 218 -12.41 12.87 -12.57
C SER A 218 -12.26 12.98 -11.03
N ASN A 219 -11.55 12.04 -10.41
CA ASN A 219 -11.41 11.90 -8.96
C ASN A 219 -9.95 11.66 -8.55
N VAL A 220 -9.01 12.28 -9.24
CA VAL A 220 -7.59 12.18 -8.90
C VAL A 220 -7.36 12.62 -7.46
N GLU A 221 -6.75 11.77 -6.65
CA GLU A 221 -6.62 11.94 -5.20
C GLU A 221 -5.46 12.84 -4.77
N TRP A 222 -5.10 13.79 -5.64
CA TRP A 222 -4.19 14.87 -5.31
C TRP A 222 -5.02 16.04 -4.71
N ARG A 223 -5.17 16.02 -3.38
CA ARG A 223 -6.08 16.90 -2.63
C ARG A 223 -5.31 18.02 -1.94
N GLY A 224 -5.39 19.23 -2.49
CA GLY A 224 -4.88 20.43 -1.81
C GLY A 224 -3.35 20.49 -1.69
N GLY A 225 -2.63 19.77 -2.53
CA GLY A 225 -1.17 19.66 -2.48
C GLY A 225 -0.68 18.36 -1.83
N ILE A 226 -1.55 17.64 -1.11
CA ILE A 226 -1.22 16.34 -0.52
C ILE A 226 -1.39 15.25 -1.58
N ARG A 227 -0.36 14.42 -1.71
CA ARG A 227 -0.28 13.24 -2.57
C ARG A 227 0.22 12.10 -1.69
N ASN A 228 -0.69 11.45 -1.01
CA ASN A 228 -0.38 10.24 -0.24
C ASN A 228 -0.51 9.01 -1.16
N ASN A 229 -0.27 7.84 -0.59
CA ASN A 229 -0.42 6.52 -1.18
C ASN A 229 -1.70 6.36 -2.01
N HIS A 230 -2.81 7.03 -1.69
CA HIS A 230 -4.02 6.99 -2.51
C HIS A 230 -3.77 7.47 -3.93
N TYR A 231 -3.04 8.59 -4.10
CA TYR A 231 -2.70 9.07 -5.43
C TYR A 231 -1.72 8.12 -6.12
N PHE A 232 -0.66 7.72 -5.41
CA PHE A 232 0.38 6.85 -5.96
C PHE A 232 -0.15 5.48 -6.39
N VAL A 233 -0.83 4.77 -5.48
CA VAL A 233 -1.50 3.49 -5.75
C VAL A 233 -2.60 3.64 -6.81
N GLY A 234 -3.28 4.80 -6.82
CA GLY A 234 -4.26 5.16 -7.84
C GLY A 234 -3.71 5.14 -9.28
N LEU A 235 -2.43 5.44 -9.48
CA LEU A 235 -1.81 5.49 -10.81
C LEU A 235 -1.57 4.10 -11.42
N PHE A 236 -1.31 3.07 -10.61
CA PHE A 236 -1.03 1.73 -11.13
C PHE A 236 -2.26 1.09 -11.80
N GLY A 237 -3.42 1.10 -11.14
CA GLY A 237 -4.66 0.62 -11.75
C GLY A 237 -5.11 1.47 -12.95
N LEU A 238 -4.83 2.78 -12.94
CA LEU A 238 -5.05 3.63 -14.12
C LEU A 238 -4.18 3.20 -15.29
N LEU A 239 -2.88 2.92 -15.04
CA LEU A 239 -1.96 2.41 -16.04
C LEU A 239 -2.46 1.09 -16.63
N TYR A 240 -2.75 0.11 -15.78
CA TYR A 240 -3.17 -1.23 -16.22
C TYR A 240 -4.48 -1.19 -17.00
N ALA A 241 -5.48 -0.46 -16.50
CA ALA A 241 -6.76 -0.31 -17.18
C ALA A 241 -6.64 0.45 -18.51
N SER A 242 -5.72 1.42 -18.61
CA SER A 242 -5.48 2.15 -19.86
C SER A 242 -4.69 1.29 -20.87
N LEU A 243 -3.73 0.49 -20.40
CA LEU A 243 -3.02 -0.48 -21.24
C LEU A 243 -3.96 -1.52 -21.86
N ARG A 244 -4.97 -1.97 -21.12
CA ARG A 244 -6.01 -2.89 -21.63
C ARG A 244 -6.68 -2.35 -22.90
N TYR A 245 -6.82 -1.04 -23.05
CA TYR A 245 -7.47 -0.42 -24.21
C TYR A 245 -6.50 0.39 -25.09
N SER A 246 -5.20 0.14 -24.99
CA SER A 246 -4.17 0.95 -25.67
C SER A 246 -4.18 0.86 -27.20
N LYS A 247 -5.10 0.10 -27.81
CA LYS A 247 -5.36 0.13 -29.26
C LYS A 247 -6.02 1.45 -29.68
N ASP A 248 -6.66 2.14 -28.74
CA ASP A 248 -7.18 3.49 -28.90
C ASP A 248 -6.17 4.53 -28.37
N ASP A 249 -6.03 5.63 -29.13
CA ASP A 249 -5.01 6.65 -28.88
C ASP A 249 -5.21 7.39 -27.55
N ASP A 250 -6.46 7.62 -27.11
CA ASP A 250 -6.73 8.31 -25.84
C ASP A 250 -6.28 7.43 -24.67
N TYR A 251 -6.52 6.11 -24.73
CA TYR A 251 -6.09 5.16 -23.69
C TYR A 251 -4.59 4.88 -23.72
N SER A 252 -3.98 4.80 -24.91
CA SER A 252 -2.52 4.72 -25.05
C SER A 252 -1.84 5.94 -24.40
N LEU A 253 -2.39 7.13 -24.65
CA LEU A 253 -1.92 8.38 -24.04
C LEU A 253 -2.13 8.42 -22.51
N LEU A 254 -3.27 7.91 -22.02
CA LEU A 254 -3.53 7.76 -20.57
C LEU A 254 -2.53 6.80 -19.90
N ALA A 255 -2.19 5.69 -20.56
CA ALA A 255 -1.20 4.74 -20.05
C ALA A 255 0.19 5.40 -19.94
N SER A 256 0.62 6.11 -20.99
CA SER A 256 1.89 6.85 -20.98
C SER A 256 1.90 7.98 -19.93
N PHE A 257 0.77 8.66 -19.74
CA PHE A 257 0.59 9.63 -18.66
C PHE A 257 0.74 8.98 -17.28
N ALA A 258 0.06 7.86 -17.01
CA ALA A 258 0.13 7.16 -15.73
C ALA A 258 1.56 6.66 -15.45
N ASN A 259 2.24 6.08 -16.45
CA ASN A 259 3.65 5.68 -16.35
C ASN A 259 4.57 6.86 -15.98
N LYS A 260 4.38 8.03 -16.63
CA LYS A 260 5.13 9.24 -16.27
C LYS A 260 4.86 9.68 -14.84
N GLU A 261 3.60 9.73 -14.42
CA GLU A 261 3.26 10.17 -13.07
C GLU A 261 3.79 9.21 -12.02
N ILE A 262 3.79 7.89 -12.25
CA ILE A 262 4.45 6.91 -11.37
C ILE A 262 5.93 7.25 -11.22
N ASN A 263 6.63 7.54 -12.33
CA ASN A 263 8.04 7.94 -12.29
C ASN A 263 8.26 9.25 -11.52
N CYS A 264 7.35 10.23 -11.65
CA CYS A 264 7.44 11.48 -10.90
C CYS A 264 7.12 11.31 -9.41
N GLU A 265 6.14 10.47 -9.07
CA GLU A 265 5.74 10.20 -7.68
C GLU A 265 6.72 9.29 -6.94
N LEU A 266 7.53 8.49 -7.63
CA LEU A 266 8.62 7.73 -7.02
C LEU A 266 9.55 8.62 -6.18
N ASN A 267 9.89 9.83 -6.65
CA ASN A 267 10.72 10.79 -5.90
C ASN A 267 9.99 11.47 -4.73
N VAL A 268 8.68 11.27 -4.62
CA VAL A 268 7.85 11.80 -3.55
C VAL A 268 7.62 10.73 -2.48
N HIS A 269 7.37 9.49 -2.92
CA HIS A 269 6.98 8.38 -2.06
C HIS A 269 8.16 7.51 -1.59
N ILE A 270 9.28 7.50 -2.31
CA ILE A 270 10.50 6.77 -1.95
C ILE A 270 11.61 7.76 -1.63
N LEU A 271 12.12 7.68 -0.40
CA LEU A 271 13.16 8.54 0.15
C LEU A 271 14.54 8.24 -0.44
N ASP A 272 15.52 9.10 -0.16
CA ASP A 272 16.88 9.02 -0.70
C ASP A 272 17.64 7.76 -0.28
N ASP A 273 17.24 7.17 0.83
CA ASP A 273 17.74 5.91 1.38
C ASP A 273 16.86 4.69 1.06
N GLY A 274 15.76 4.90 0.31
CA GLY A 274 14.83 3.86 -0.12
C GLY A 274 13.60 3.68 0.77
N GLY A 275 13.55 4.27 1.97
CA GLY A 275 12.38 4.16 2.84
C GLY A 275 11.13 4.85 2.26
N GLY A 276 9.93 4.43 2.70
CA GLY A 276 8.68 5.08 2.32
C GLY A 276 8.49 6.44 3.00
N ALA A 277 8.11 7.47 2.25
CA ALA A 277 7.95 8.84 2.76
C ALA A 277 6.76 9.05 3.72
N GLU A 278 5.88 8.05 3.84
CA GLU A 278 4.82 8.03 4.88
C GLU A 278 5.31 7.54 6.23
N LEU A 279 6.60 7.18 6.33
CA LEU A 279 7.28 6.64 7.51
C LEU A 279 6.54 5.46 8.16
N SER A 280 5.88 4.66 7.33
CA SER A 280 5.27 3.40 7.72
C SER A 280 5.87 2.25 6.92
N THR A 281 6.20 1.18 7.63
CA THR A 281 6.69 -0.06 7.03
C THR A 281 5.58 -0.83 6.30
N GLY A 282 4.35 -0.80 6.81
CA GLY A 282 3.18 -1.39 6.16
C GLY A 282 2.84 -0.71 4.82
N TYR A 283 2.89 0.63 4.77
CA TYR A 283 2.68 1.37 3.52
C TYR A 283 3.89 1.29 2.58
N HIS A 284 5.10 1.13 3.11
CA HIS A 284 6.26 0.77 2.29
C HIS A 284 6.04 -0.56 1.57
N LYS A 285 5.53 -1.59 2.26
CA LYS A 285 5.17 -2.89 1.64
C LYS A 285 4.22 -2.73 0.46
N LEU A 286 3.13 -1.99 0.65
CA LEU A 286 2.16 -1.72 -0.41
C LEU A 286 2.80 -1.03 -1.63
N ASN A 287 3.69 -0.06 -1.38
CA ASN A 287 4.42 0.63 -2.45
C ASN A 287 5.36 -0.31 -3.21
N ILE A 288 6.11 -1.17 -2.50
CA ILE A 288 7.02 -2.14 -3.12
C ILE A 288 6.27 -3.15 -3.96
N GLU A 289 5.18 -3.73 -3.45
CA GLU A 289 4.34 -4.65 -4.22
C GLU A 289 3.85 -4.01 -5.51
N SER A 290 3.33 -2.78 -5.43
CA SER A 290 2.86 -2.03 -6.61
C SER A 290 3.98 -1.80 -7.64
N LEU A 291 5.18 -1.48 -7.16
CA LEU A 291 6.35 -1.18 -8.01
C LEU A 291 6.91 -2.42 -8.71
N LEU A 292 6.91 -3.58 -8.04
CA LEU A 292 7.38 -4.83 -8.63
C LEU A 292 6.48 -5.26 -9.80
N TYR A 293 5.16 -5.22 -9.63
CA TYR A 293 4.22 -5.50 -10.74
C TYR A 293 4.33 -4.45 -11.84
N PHE A 294 4.49 -3.17 -11.49
CA PHE A 294 4.73 -2.10 -12.45
C PHE A 294 5.96 -2.33 -13.31
N LEU A 295 7.10 -2.72 -12.74
CA LEU A 295 8.33 -2.96 -13.49
C LEU A 295 8.12 -4.03 -14.55
N ARG A 296 7.47 -5.14 -14.18
CA ARG A 296 7.21 -6.25 -15.11
C ARG A 296 6.26 -5.83 -16.24
N VAL A 297 5.13 -5.22 -15.91
CA VAL A 297 4.17 -4.71 -16.90
C VAL A 297 4.80 -3.64 -17.80
N ARG A 298 5.60 -2.74 -17.23
CA ARG A 298 6.24 -1.67 -18.01
C ARG A 298 7.20 -2.22 -19.06
N GLU A 299 7.98 -3.24 -18.73
CA GLU A 299 8.93 -3.83 -19.67
C GLU A 299 8.21 -4.46 -20.86
N GLU A 300 7.16 -5.23 -20.60
CA GLU A 300 6.34 -5.87 -21.65
C GLU A 300 5.62 -4.85 -22.55
N HIS A 301 5.22 -3.69 -21.99
CA HIS A 301 4.46 -2.66 -22.71
C HIS A 301 5.28 -1.42 -23.08
N LYS A 302 6.62 -1.51 -23.05
CA LYS A 302 7.52 -0.35 -23.18
C LYS A 302 7.30 0.49 -24.44
N GLU A 303 6.95 -0.13 -25.56
CA GLU A 303 6.74 0.59 -26.83
C GLU A 303 5.54 1.55 -26.76
N ILE A 304 4.48 1.17 -26.03
CA ILE A 304 3.32 2.05 -25.81
C ILE A 304 3.71 3.20 -24.88
N LEU A 305 4.48 2.89 -23.83
CA LEU A 305 4.80 3.80 -22.74
C LEU A 305 5.92 4.82 -23.05
N LYS A 306 6.64 4.67 -24.17
CA LYS A 306 7.73 5.57 -24.60
C LYS A 306 7.23 6.95 -25.09
N CYS A 307 6.03 7.02 -25.66
CA CYS A 307 5.58 8.23 -26.36
C CYS A 307 4.75 9.15 -25.45
N ILE A 308 5.29 10.33 -25.14
CA ILE A 308 4.53 11.39 -24.48
C ILE A 308 4.62 12.67 -25.30
N ASP A 309 3.54 12.94 -26.05
CA ASP A 309 3.29 14.27 -26.57
C ASP A 309 2.63 15.09 -25.45
N PHE A 310 3.40 16.02 -24.87
CA PHE A 310 2.94 16.88 -23.78
C PHE A 310 1.66 17.65 -24.14
N ILE A 311 1.52 18.11 -25.39
CA ILE A 311 0.36 18.87 -25.84
C ILE A 311 -0.87 17.96 -25.88
N LYS A 312 -0.72 16.71 -26.35
CA LYS A 312 -1.81 15.73 -26.33
C LYS A 312 -2.21 15.38 -24.91
N VAL A 313 -1.25 15.08 -24.03
CA VAL A 313 -1.55 14.81 -22.60
C VAL A 313 -2.29 15.99 -21.97
N LEU A 314 -1.84 17.21 -22.26
CA LEU A 314 -2.49 18.40 -21.73
C LEU A 314 -3.95 18.51 -22.21
N LYS A 315 -4.20 18.33 -23.52
CA LYS A 315 -5.56 18.29 -24.09
C LYS A 315 -6.44 17.22 -23.41
N LEU A 316 -5.89 16.03 -23.21
CA LEU A 316 -6.54 14.92 -22.50
C LEU A 316 -6.87 15.30 -21.05
N LEU A 317 -5.94 15.89 -20.30
CA LEU A 317 -6.21 16.35 -18.92
C LEU A 317 -7.25 17.48 -18.87
N PHE A 318 -7.35 18.30 -19.91
CA PHE A 318 -8.42 19.31 -20.01
C PHE A 318 -9.80 18.71 -20.32
N LYS A 319 -9.89 17.52 -20.95
CA LYS A 319 -11.12 16.72 -21.09
C LYS A 319 -11.72 16.36 -19.73
N TYR A 320 -10.87 16.21 -18.71
CA TYR A 320 -11.25 15.97 -17.32
C TYR A 320 -11.22 17.27 -16.50
N PRO A 321 -12.35 17.98 -16.35
CA PRO A 321 -12.35 19.27 -15.68
C PRO A 321 -11.87 19.16 -14.23
N MET A 322 -12.18 18.06 -13.54
CA MET A 322 -11.84 17.87 -12.13
C MET A 322 -10.37 17.50 -11.86
N CYS A 323 -9.58 17.19 -12.89
CA CYS A 323 -8.13 17.04 -12.74
C CYS A 323 -7.52 18.30 -12.11
N PRO A 324 -6.70 18.17 -11.05
CA PRO A 324 -6.03 19.29 -10.39
C PRO A 324 -5.22 20.14 -11.36
N ILE A 325 -5.17 21.46 -11.12
CA ILE A 325 -4.40 22.36 -11.97
C ILE A 325 -2.90 22.12 -11.81
N GLU A 326 -2.47 21.74 -10.60
CA GLU A 326 -1.08 21.37 -10.30
C GLU A 326 -0.61 20.23 -11.20
N LEU A 327 -1.47 19.24 -11.44
CA LEU A 327 -1.21 18.13 -12.35
C LEU A 327 -1.13 18.60 -13.82
N LYS A 328 -2.04 19.50 -14.23
CA LYS A 328 -2.08 20.06 -15.60
C LYS A 328 -0.87 20.93 -15.93
N LEU A 329 -0.25 21.53 -14.93
CA LEU A 329 0.90 22.44 -15.08
C LEU A 329 2.22 21.77 -14.69
N ARG A 330 2.22 20.45 -14.46
CA ARG A 330 3.38 19.72 -13.97
C ARG A 330 4.47 19.68 -15.05
N SER A 331 5.66 20.16 -14.70
CA SER A 331 6.87 19.98 -15.50
C SER A 331 7.30 18.52 -15.51
N ASP A 332 8.03 18.12 -16.54
CA ASP A 332 8.66 16.81 -16.54
C ASP A 332 9.87 16.79 -15.59
N ASP A 333 9.63 16.29 -14.37
CA ASP A 333 10.66 16.07 -13.35
C ASP A 333 11.16 14.62 -13.33
N SER A 334 10.95 13.83 -14.40
CA SER A 334 11.42 12.43 -14.52
C SER A 334 12.94 12.28 -14.67
N LYS A 335 13.73 13.27 -14.23
CA LYS A 335 15.20 13.31 -14.36
C LYS A 335 15.94 12.27 -13.51
N VAL A 336 15.25 11.62 -12.57
CA VAL A 336 15.83 10.56 -11.75
C VAL A 336 15.60 9.22 -12.43
N ASP A 337 16.66 8.43 -12.56
CA ASP A 337 16.54 7.05 -12.98
C ASP A 337 15.67 6.29 -11.96
N TYR A 338 14.45 5.96 -12.37
CA TYR A 338 13.46 5.28 -11.55
C TYR A 338 13.97 3.91 -11.07
N PHE A 339 14.86 3.26 -11.81
CA PHE A 339 15.48 2.01 -11.38
C PHE A 339 16.32 2.22 -10.12
N ILE A 340 17.04 3.34 -10.01
CA ILE A 340 17.83 3.65 -8.80
C ILE A 340 16.91 3.78 -7.58
N ARG A 341 15.78 4.49 -7.72
CA ARG A 341 14.80 4.65 -6.61
C ARG A 341 14.19 3.32 -6.20
N ILE A 342 13.76 2.51 -7.17
CA ILE A 342 13.13 1.21 -6.88
C ILE A 342 14.15 0.24 -6.27
N ASN A 343 15.40 0.21 -6.77
CA ASN A 343 16.49 -0.59 -6.18
C ASN A 343 16.73 -0.22 -4.72
N LYS A 344 16.79 1.08 -4.40
CA LYS A 344 16.90 1.54 -3.01
C LYS A 344 15.70 1.11 -2.17
N ALA A 345 14.49 1.19 -2.72
CA ALA A 345 13.28 0.77 -2.04
C ALA A 345 13.27 -0.72 -1.70
N ILE A 346 13.71 -1.57 -2.63
CA ILE A 346 13.88 -3.02 -2.44
C ILE A 346 14.99 -3.29 -1.42
N LYS A 347 16.10 -2.55 -1.46
CA LYS A 347 17.18 -2.66 -0.48
C LYS A 347 16.72 -2.30 0.93
N PHE A 348 15.95 -1.22 1.08
CA PHE A 348 15.32 -0.87 2.36
C PHE A 348 14.43 -2.02 2.84
N PHE A 349 13.55 -2.53 1.99
CA PHE A 349 12.69 -3.68 2.25
C PHE A 349 13.50 -4.91 2.75
N LYS A 350 14.50 -5.37 2.00
CA LYS A 350 15.37 -6.49 2.39
C LYS A 350 16.10 -6.25 3.72
N SER A 351 16.39 -4.99 4.03
CA SER A 351 17.07 -4.63 5.27
C SER A 351 16.15 -4.78 6.48
N ILE A 352 14.87 -4.42 6.36
CA ILE A 352 13.91 -4.46 7.47
C ILE A 352 13.09 -5.75 7.55
N ALA A 353 13.25 -6.67 6.58
CA ALA A 353 12.58 -7.97 6.59
C ALA A 353 13.50 -9.06 7.16
N THR A 354 12.94 -9.99 7.93
CA THR A 354 13.58 -11.25 8.32
C THR A 354 13.62 -12.23 7.14
N SER A 355 14.31 -13.36 7.28
CA SER A 355 14.31 -14.44 6.27
C SER A 355 12.92 -14.98 5.97
N ASP A 356 12.04 -14.98 6.97
CA ASP A 356 10.66 -15.42 6.86
C ASP A 356 9.69 -14.26 6.61
N GLY A 357 10.20 -13.10 6.14
CA GLY A 357 9.39 -11.99 5.65
C GLY A 357 8.66 -11.17 6.71
N GLU A 358 8.86 -11.46 7.99
CA GLU A 358 8.39 -10.59 9.08
C GLU A 358 9.19 -9.28 9.12
N PHE A 359 8.60 -8.19 9.61
CA PHE A 359 9.20 -6.85 9.60
C PHE A 359 8.68 -6.00 10.79
N PRO A 360 9.39 -4.94 11.20
CA PRO A 360 9.00 -4.13 12.36
C PRO A 360 7.77 -3.27 12.06
N LEU A 361 6.81 -3.21 12.98
CA LEU A 361 5.55 -2.48 12.77
C LEU A 361 5.63 -1.00 13.13
N ILE A 362 6.38 -0.27 12.31
CA ILE A 362 6.56 1.17 12.46
C ILE A 362 5.45 1.92 11.71
N GLY A 363 4.82 2.87 12.40
CA GLY A 363 3.70 3.68 11.89
C GLY A 363 2.41 2.87 11.69
N ASP A 364 1.50 3.43 10.89
CA ASP A 364 0.26 2.71 10.56
C ASP A 364 0.54 1.47 9.69
N ASN A 365 -0.17 0.38 9.94
CA ASN A 365 -0.21 -0.79 9.09
C ASN A 365 -1.67 -1.23 9.02
N ASP A 366 -2.25 -1.19 7.82
CA ASP A 366 -3.64 -1.63 7.58
C ASP A 366 -3.70 -2.92 6.77
N SER A 367 -2.62 -3.72 6.79
CA SER A 367 -2.52 -4.95 6.01
C SER A 367 -2.74 -4.74 4.50
N GLY A 368 -2.49 -3.51 4.00
CA GLY A 368 -2.63 -3.13 2.61
C GLY A 368 -1.80 -4.01 1.67
N ARG A 369 -2.44 -4.48 0.59
CA ARG A 369 -1.84 -5.22 -0.52
C ARG A 369 -2.60 -4.97 -1.82
N ILE A 370 -1.91 -5.13 -2.94
CA ILE A 370 -2.51 -5.10 -4.27
C ILE A 370 -3.16 -6.45 -4.60
N ILE A 371 -2.51 -7.56 -4.24
CA ILE A 371 -3.02 -8.93 -4.45
C ILE A 371 -3.02 -9.69 -3.12
N LYS A 372 -4.18 -10.25 -2.74
CA LYS A 372 -4.34 -11.11 -1.57
C LYS A 372 -4.87 -12.48 -2.01
N LEU A 373 -4.05 -13.51 -1.88
CA LEU A 373 -4.47 -14.88 -2.20
C LEU A 373 -5.01 -15.59 -0.95
N TYR A 374 -4.19 -15.64 0.08
CA TYR A 374 -4.50 -16.15 1.40
C TYR A 374 -3.52 -15.51 2.40
N PRO A 375 -3.88 -15.41 3.69
CA PRO A 375 -2.97 -14.86 4.68
C PRO A 375 -1.79 -15.81 4.92
N LEU A 376 -0.60 -15.22 5.07
CA LEU A 376 0.64 -15.98 5.20
C LEU A 376 0.83 -16.42 6.66
N VAL A 377 1.34 -17.63 6.85
CA VAL A 377 1.65 -18.17 8.18
C VAL A 377 3.09 -17.82 8.54
N SER A 378 3.28 -17.25 9.73
CA SER A 378 4.58 -17.03 10.35
C SER A 378 4.46 -17.17 11.87
N GLU A 379 5.42 -17.81 12.53
CA GLU A 379 5.46 -17.99 14.00
C GLU A 379 4.12 -18.48 14.61
N ASN A 380 3.48 -19.47 13.98
CA ASN A 380 2.15 -20.00 14.38
C ASN A 380 1.00 -18.98 14.33
N LYS A 381 1.11 -17.96 13.48
CA LYS A 381 0.08 -16.94 13.30
C LYS A 381 -0.15 -16.63 11.83
N MET A 382 -1.39 -16.39 11.44
CA MET A 382 -1.75 -16.03 10.07
C MET A 382 -1.82 -14.50 9.94
N SER A 383 -1.21 -13.90 8.92
CA SER A 383 -1.21 -12.44 8.75
C SER A 383 -1.09 -12.01 7.29
N TRP A 384 -1.64 -10.85 6.99
CA TRP A 384 -1.38 -10.13 5.73
C TRP A 384 -0.13 -9.24 5.82
N SER A 385 0.39 -9.05 7.03
CA SER A 385 1.54 -8.21 7.37
C SER A 385 2.85 -8.98 7.31
N ASN A 386 3.11 -9.61 6.16
CA ASN A 386 4.35 -10.34 5.90
C ASN A 386 4.79 -10.13 4.43
N PHE A 387 6.10 -10.14 4.19
CA PHE A 387 6.74 -9.90 2.90
C PHE A 387 7.05 -11.14 2.06
N ASN A 388 6.86 -12.37 2.54
CA ASN A 388 7.29 -13.61 1.86
C ASN A 388 6.85 -13.72 0.41
N HIS A 389 5.62 -13.29 0.08
CA HIS A 389 5.13 -13.24 -1.30
C HIS A 389 5.98 -12.40 -2.27
N LEU A 390 6.79 -11.45 -1.76
CA LEU A 390 7.69 -10.59 -2.55
C LEU A 390 9.15 -11.10 -2.56
N LEU A 391 9.53 -12.06 -1.71
CA LEU A 391 10.92 -12.52 -1.63
C LEU A 391 11.39 -13.22 -2.91
N GLY A 392 10.49 -13.68 -3.79
CA GLY A 392 10.84 -14.20 -5.12
C GLY A 392 10.78 -13.15 -6.25
N PHE A 393 10.32 -11.93 -5.95
CA PHE A 393 10.16 -10.85 -6.92
C PHE A 393 11.40 -9.95 -7.02
N ASP A 394 12.30 -10.00 -6.05
CA ASP A 394 13.52 -9.22 -6.01
C ASP A 394 14.53 -9.58 -7.12
N ASN A 395 14.52 -10.83 -7.60
CA ASN A 395 15.31 -11.30 -8.75
C ASN A 395 15.02 -10.53 -10.06
N ILE A 396 13.89 -9.81 -10.14
CA ILE A 396 13.51 -8.97 -11.30
C ILE A 396 14.54 -7.87 -11.51
N LEU A 397 15.17 -7.40 -10.44
CA LEU A 397 16.26 -6.44 -10.49
C LEU A 397 17.52 -7.17 -10.05
N LYS A 398 18.58 -7.12 -10.87
CA LYS A 398 19.92 -7.54 -10.43
C LYS A 398 20.42 -6.54 -9.38
N VAL A 399 19.76 -6.50 -8.22
CA VAL A 399 20.05 -5.55 -7.15
C VAL A 399 21.44 -5.88 -6.66
N ASP A 400 22.34 -4.92 -6.82
CA ASP A 400 23.68 -5.02 -6.27
C ASP A 400 23.58 -4.98 -4.74
N GLU A 401 23.75 -6.14 -4.12
CA GLU A 401 23.73 -6.29 -2.65
C GLU A 401 25.03 -5.78 -2.00
N SER A 402 26.07 -5.48 -2.80
CA SER A 402 27.40 -5.11 -2.31
C SER A 402 27.51 -3.68 -1.80
N ALA A 403 26.54 -2.80 -2.10
CA ALA A 403 26.61 -1.40 -1.70
C ALA A 403 26.02 -1.13 -0.31
N ASP A 404 26.64 -0.22 0.43
CA ASP A 404 26.26 0.44 1.69
C ASP A 404 25.99 -0.46 2.92
N PHE A 405 27.02 -1.18 3.36
CA PHE A 405 27.22 -1.39 4.80
C PHE A 405 27.94 -0.17 5.34
N ILE A 406 27.32 0.56 6.27
CA ILE A 406 28.02 1.62 6.98
C ILE A 406 28.79 0.92 8.10
N THR A 407 30.11 1.02 8.08
CA THR A 407 30.93 0.58 9.21
C THR A 407 30.62 1.47 10.43
N LEU A 408 30.64 0.89 11.63
CA LEU A 408 30.29 1.60 12.86
C LEU A 408 31.04 2.94 13.04
N SER A 409 32.26 3.04 12.51
CA SER A 409 33.10 4.24 12.52
C SER A 409 32.57 5.42 11.70
N THR A 410 31.80 5.19 10.64
CA THR A 410 31.17 6.27 9.84
C THR A 410 29.85 6.74 10.44
N LEU A 411 29.19 5.86 11.19
CA LEU A 411 27.93 6.08 11.89
C LEU A 411 28.08 7.02 13.11
N ASP A 412 29.23 6.98 13.80
CA ASP A 412 29.59 7.90 14.90
C ASP A 412 29.66 9.39 14.47
N ASN A 413 29.83 9.68 13.18
CA ASN A 413 29.94 11.06 12.65
C ASN A 413 28.65 11.62 12.04
N GLU A 414 27.68 10.77 11.63
CA GLU A 414 26.47 11.19 10.91
C GLU A 414 25.18 11.01 11.72
N VAL A 415 25.17 10.15 12.74
CA VAL A 415 24.03 9.97 13.63
C VAL A 415 24.20 10.86 14.83
N VAL A 416 23.20 11.72 15.06
CA VAL A 416 23.07 12.53 16.27
C VAL A 416 23.24 11.62 17.51
N ASN A 417 24.41 11.70 18.14
CA ASN A 417 24.74 11.27 19.50
C ASN A 417 24.36 9.82 19.90
N VAL A 418 24.73 8.80 19.11
CA VAL A 418 24.80 7.40 19.54
C VAL A 418 26.21 6.87 19.29
N GLU A 419 26.97 6.60 20.34
CA GLU A 419 28.34 6.08 20.24
C GLU A 419 28.30 4.56 19.95
N LEU A 420 28.30 4.23 18.67
CA LEU A 420 28.03 2.88 18.14
C LEU A 420 29.18 1.91 18.35
N GLN A 421 30.41 2.40 18.57
CA GLN A 421 31.56 1.55 18.95
C GLN A 421 31.26 0.66 20.16
N SER A 422 30.54 1.18 21.16
CA SER A 422 30.18 0.41 22.36
C SER A 422 29.11 -0.66 22.08
N MET A 423 28.15 -0.41 21.18
CA MET A 423 27.12 -1.38 20.78
C MET A 423 27.71 -2.61 20.07
N SER A 424 28.74 -2.41 19.25
CA SER A 424 29.37 -3.50 18.48
C SER A 424 29.92 -4.64 19.32
N LEU A 425 30.62 -4.32 20.42
CA LEU A 425 31.16 -5.29 21.36
C LEU A 425 30.05 -6.05 22.08
N LEU A 426 28.93 -5.40 22.36
CA LEU A 426 27.79 -5.95 23.10
C LEU A 426 26.93 -6.92 22.27
N PHE A 427 26.58 -6.58 21.03
CA PHE A 427 25.79 -7.49 20.19
C PHE A 427 26.59 -8.70 19.71
N ASN A 428 27.91 -8.57 19.53
CA ASN A 428 28.79 -9.70 19.18
C ASN A 428 28.86 -10.78 20.29
N HIS A 429 28.46 -10.45 21.53
CA HIS A 429 28.29 -11.44 22.60
C HIS A 429 26.95 -12.20 22.51
N VAL A 430 25.98 -11.70 21.74
CA VAL A 430 24.63 -12.28 21.60
C VAL A 430 24.45 -13.03 20.28
N ALA A 431 25.00 -12.49 19.19
CA ALA A 431 24.93 -13.06 17.85
C ALA A 431 26.27 -12.91 17.11
N LYS A 432 26.51 -13.79 16.13
CA LYS A 432 27.66 -13.70 15.22
C LYS A 432 27.31 -12.83 14.01
N ASP A 433 28.34 -12.39 13.28
CA ASP A 433 28.22 -11.68 12.01
C ASP A 433 27.28 -10.47 12.05
N VAL A 434 27.36 -9.71 13.16
CA VAL A 434 26.49 -8.55 13.38
C VAL A 434 26.86 -7.42 12.42
N SER A 435 25.85 -6.93 11.70
CA SER A 435 25.92 -5.85 10.74
C SER A 435 24.91 -4.75 11.08
N TYR A 436 25.22 -3.53 10.65
CA TYR A 436 24.45 -2.32 10.93
C TYR A 436 24.10 -1.61 9.62
N ARG A 437 22.88 -1.13 9.51
CA ARG A 437 22.46 -0.27 8.40
C ARG A 437 21.58 0.86 8.91
N TYR A 438 21.94 2.09 8.55
CA TYR A 438 21.22 3.28 8.97
C TYR A 438 20.54 3.95 7.77
N PHE A 439 19.28 4.29 7.96
CA PHE A 439 18.41 4.94 6.98
C PHE A 439 18.04 6.33 7.53
N PRO A 440 18.88 7.37 7.32
CA PRO A 440 18.67 8.70 7.88
C PRO A 440 17.42 9.41 7.36
N SER A 441 17.06 9.18 6.08
CA SER A 441 15.88 9.81 5.50
C SER A 441 14.62 9.21 6.10
N PHE A 442 14.54 7.89 6.29
CA PHE A 442 13.42 7.27 6.99
C PHE A 442 13.49 7.47 8.52
N GLY A 443 14.70 7.60 9.08
CA GLY A 443 14.97 7.63 10.52
C GLY A 443 14.89 6.24 11.14
N LEU A 444 15.73 5.30 10.71
CA LEU A 444 15.75 3.93 11.22
C LEU A 444 17.15 3.34 11.22
N LEU A 445 17.58 2.82 12.37
CA LEU A 445 18.75 1.96 12.49
C LEU A 445 18.30 0.51 12.49
N VAL A 446 18.95 -0.32 11.67
CA VAL A 446 18.74 -1.76 11.58
C VAL A 446 20.01 -2.47 12.02
N VAL A 447 19.86 -3.47 12.89
CA VAL A 447 20.92 -4.36 13.36
C VAL A 447 20.53 -5.79 13.02
N LYS A 448 21.40 -6.51 12.31
CA LYS A 448 21.19 -7.91 11.92
C LYS A 448 22.40 -8.74 12.29
N GLY A 449 22.19 -9.97 12.72
CA GLY A 449 23.23 -10.98 12.89
C GLY A 449 22.62 -12.38 12.86
N ASP A 450 23.43 -13.40 13.14
CA ASP A 450 22.94 -14.78 13.22
C ASP A 450 21.82 -14.91 14.26
N GLY A 451 20.59 -15.09 13.78
CA GLY A 451 19.39 -15.15 14.62
C GLY A 451 19.00 -13.83 15.29
N LEU A 452 19.64 -12.69 14.97
CA LEU A 452 19.33 -11.39 15.56
C LEU A 452 18.74 -10.45 14.52
N PHE A 453 17.59 -9.85 14.82
CA PHE A 453 17.05 -8.72 14.07
C PHE A 453 16.53 -7.66 15.03
N MET A 454 17.10 -6.46 14.98
CA MET A 454 16.69 -5.35 15.82
C MET A 454 16.57 -4.07 15.01
N THR A 455 15.58 -3.24 15.34
CA THR A 455 15.47 -1.89 14.80
C THR A 455 15.30 -0.84 15.89
N ILE A 456 15.80 0.36 15.64
CA ILE A 456 15.64 1.52 16.52
C ILE A 456 15.16 2.69 15.67
N LYS A 457 14.00 3.24 16.02
CA LYS A 457 13.44 4.41 15.35
C LYS A 457 14.22 5.68 15.76
N THR A 458 14.66 6.46 14.78
CA THR A 458 15.35 7.74 15.00
C THR A 458 14.57 8.89 14.36
N SER A 459 15.04 10.12 14.55
CA SER A 459 14.49 11.28 13.85
C SER A 459 14.65 11.14 12.33
N CYS A 460 13.55 11.37 11.60
CA CYS A 460 13.54 11.41 10.15
C CYS A 460 14.21 12.70 9.63
N GLN A 461 15.16 12.57 8.69
CA GLN A 461 15.77 13.69 7.96
C GLN A 461 15.16 13.89 6.57
N GLY A 462 14.34 12.94 6.11
CA GLY A 462 13.71 12.95 4.81
C GLY A 462 12.41 13.74 4.76
N ARG A 463 11.78 13.73 3.58
CA ARG A 463 10.43 14.26 3.42
C ARG A 463 9.43 13.40 4.19
N ILE A 464 8.43 14.06 4.80
CA ILE A 464 7.32 13.39 5.45
C ILE A 464 6.03 13.66 4.69
N ILE A 465 5.36 12.58 4.28
CA ILE A 465 3.96 12.61 3.82
C ILE A 465 3.09 12.37 5.06
N PRO A 466 2.20 13.31 5.41
CA PRO A 466 1.38 13.19 6.62
C PRO A 466 0.33 12.09 6.46
N GLY A 467 -0.06 11.49 7.60
CA GLY A 467 -1.15 10.53 7.67
C GLY A 467 -0.81 9.33 8.54
N HIS A 468 0.30 8.66 8.23
CA HIS A 468 0.59 7.31 8.71
C HIS A 468 1.74 7.19 9.71
N HIS A 469 2.61 8.20 9.81
CA HIS A 469 3.65 8.25 10.83
C HIS A 469 3.07 8.44 12.23
N HIS A 470 3.81 7.98 13.25
CA HIS A 470 3.50 8.11 14.67
C HIS A 470 4.57 8.98 15.35
N ASP A 471 4.38 9.29 16.63
CA ASP A 471 5.42 9.85 17.51
C ASP A 471 6.20 8.70 18.18
N ASP A 472 6.89 7.92 17.36
CA ASP A 472 7.51 6.64 17.71
C ASP A 472 9.04 6.73 17.88
N ILE A 473 9.59 7.94 18.01
CA ILE A 473 11.04 8.15 18.11
C ILE A 473 11.59 7.39 19.33
N LEU A 474 12.70 6.67 19.11
CA LEU A 474 13.33 5.71 20.02
C LEU A 474 12.63 4.37 20.20
N SER A 475 11.48 4.14 19.58
CA SER A 475 10.86 2.83 19.65
C SER A 475 11.78 1.74 19.10
N ILE A 476 11.65 0.54 19.65
CA ILE A 476 12.55 -0.58 19.39
C ILE A 476 11.74 -1.75 18.86
N THR A 477 12.33 -2.55 17.99
CA THR A 477 11.83 -3.89 17.70
C THR A 477 12.98 -4.85 17.82
N LEU A 478 12.75 -6.03 18.42
CA LEU A 478 13.77 -7.05 18.63
C LEU A 478 13.17 -8.44 18.39
N ASN A 479 13.69 -9.13 17.39
CA ASN A 479 13.48 -10.56 17.14
C ASN A 479 14.80 -11.30 17.40
N LEU A 480 14.71 -12.41 18.14
CA LEU A 480 15.82 -13.32 18.39
C LEU A 480 15.39 -14.74 18.05
N ASN A 481 16.10 -15.38 17.11
CA ASN A 481 15.86 -16.75 16.64
C ASN A 481 14.41 -17.02 16.19
N GLY A 482 13.76 -16.03 15.57
CA GLY A 482 12.37 -16.16 15.14
C GLY A 482 11.36 -15.95 16.27
N GLU A 483 11.75 -15.30 17.37
CA GLU A 483 10.82 -14.88 18.43
C GLU A 483 10.94 -13.38 18.67
N TRP A 484 9.82 -12.66 18.56
CA TRP A 484 9.75 -11.24 18.86
C TRP A 484 9.72 -10.97 20.38
N LEU A 485 10.83 -10.49 20.92
CA LEU A 485 10.98 -10.11 22.33
C LEU A 485 10.38 -8.73 22.63
N TYR A 486 10.52 -7.80 21.68
CA TYR A 486 9.94 -6.46 21.73
C TYR A 486 9.37 -6.11 20.37
N GLN A 487 8.14 -5.60 20.33
CA GLN A 487 7.53 -5.05 19.12
C GLN A 487 6.93 -3.67 19.39
N ASP A 488 6.93 -2.82 18.37
CA ASP A 488 6.19 -1.55 18.39
C ASP A 488 4.69 -1.82 18.33
N ASN A 489 3.85 -0.93 18.85
CA ASN A 489 2.42 -1.13 19.04
C ASN A 489 1.62 -1.30 17.73
N GLY A 490 2.16 -0.91 16.57
CA GLY A 490 1.48 -1.02 15.29
C GLY A 490 0.22 -0.13 15.21
N THR A 491 -0.88 -0.65 14.68
CA THR A 491 -2.14 0.08 14.49
C THR A 491 -3.27 -0.50 15.33
N TYR A 492 -3.73 0.27 16.33
CA TYR A 492 -4.88 -0.10 17.16
C TYR A 492 -6.14 -0.41 16.31
N SER A 493 -6.75 0.60 15.72
CA SER A 493 -7.93 0.42 14.88
C SER A 493 -7.98 1.57 13.91
N TYR A 494 -7.91 1.29 12.61
CA TYR A 494 -7.83 2.36 11.62
C TYR A 494 -9.14 3.18 11.53
N ASN A 495 -10.30 2.52 11.68
CA ASN A 495 -11.61 3.14 11.45
C ASN A 495 -12.57 3.11 12.64
N GLN A 496 -12.61 2.03 13.43
CA GLN A 496 -13.43 2.00 14.64
C GLN A 496 -12.74 2.80 15.74
N ASN A 497 -13.49 3.57 16.52
CA ASN A 497 -12.98 4.37 17.65
C ASN A 497 -11.78 5.27 17.27
N ARG A 498 -12.06 6.34 16.51
CA ARG A 498 -11.05 7.28 16.00
C ARG A 498 -10.22 7.95 17.11
N LYS A 499 -10.79 8.09 18.31
CA LYS A 499 -10.08 8.63 19.47
C LYS A 499 -8.93 7.71 19.87
N CYS A 500 -9.19 6.42 20.06
CA CYS A 500 -8.16 5.44 20.40
C CYS A 500 -7.11 5.27 19.28
N TYR A 501 -7.51 5.34 18.00
CA TYR A 501 -6.55 5.39 16.89
C TYR A 501 -5.54 6.54 17.03
N LEU A 502 -6.03 7.76 17.31
CA LEU A 502 -5.17 8.93 17.46
C LEU A 502 -4.32 8.88 18.74
N GLU A 503 -4.87 8.29 19.81
CA GLU A 503 -4.11 8.04 21.04
C GLU A 503 -2.96 7.06 20.80
N ASN A 504 -3.18 5.99 20.03
CA ASN A 504 -2.17 4.98 19.73
C ASN A 504 -0.92 5.54 19.03
N LYS A 505 -1.05 6.68 18.32
CA LYS A 505 0.07 7.36 17.63
C LYS A 505 0.99 8.16 18.55
N ARG A 506 0.66 8.29 19.84
CA ARG A 506 1.42 9.11 20.79
C ARG A 506 2.60 8.31 21.35
N ASN A 507 3.71 8.99 21.63
CA ASN A 507 4.91 8.42 22.27
C ASN A 507 4.63 7.53 23.49
N THR A 508 3.64 7.87 24.32
CA THR A 508 3.26 7.10 25.51
C THR A 508 2.78 5.67 25.21
N ASN A 509 2.38 5.39 23.97
CA ASN A 509 1.89 4.09 23.53
C ASN A 509 2.93 3.23 22.81
N HIS A 510 4.13 3.78 22.56
CA HIS A 510 5.25 2.99 22.04
C HIS A 510 6.05 2.37 23.20
N ASN A 511 6.89 1.41 22.86
CA ASN A 511 7.57 0.57 23.84
C ASN A 511 8.78 1.21 24.51
N VAL A 512 9.06 2.49 24.26
CA VAL A 512 10.13 3.24 24.91
C VAL A 512 9.57 4.51 25.54
N SER A 513 9.78 4.68 26.84
CA SER A 513 9.36 5.86 27.61
C SER A 513 10.54 6.48 28.36
N TYR A 514 10.50 7.81 28.54
CA TYR A 514 11.45 8.55 29.37
C TYR A 514 10.99 8.57 30.83
N VAL A 515 11.91 8.30 31.76
CA VAL A 515 11.68 8.31 33.22
C VAL A 515 11.76 9.74 33.77
N ASP A 516 12.76 10.51 33.34
CA ASP A 516 12.89 11.94 33.63
C ASP A 516 12.65 12.73 32.35
N LYS A 517 11.69 13.67 32.37
CA LYS A 517 11.35 14.52 31.22
C LYS A 517 12.63 15.18 30.68
N PRO A 518 13.06 14.90 29.43
CA PRO A 518 14.06 15.71 28.76
C PRO A 518 13.66 17.19 28.75
N ASP A 519 14.66 18.06 28.65
CA ASP A 519 14.46 19.46 28.24
C ASP A 519 13.95 19.47 26.80
N PHE A 520 12.65 19.23 26.65
CA PHE A 520 11.93 19.38 25.40
C PHE A 520 11.42 20.80 25.32
N VAL A 521 11.71 21.47 24.20
CA VAL A 521 11.03 22.71 23.86
C VAL A 521 9.92 22.38 22.87
N PHE A 522 8.68 22.57 23.30
CA PHE A 522 7.50 22.44 22.44
C PHE A 522 7.26 23.76 21.70
N PHE A 523 7.12 23.69 20.38
CA PHE A 523 6.54 24.78 19.59
C PHE A 523 5.28 24.29 18.90
N ASP A 524 4.20 25.04 19.03
CA ASP A 524 2.97 24.83 18.27
C ASP A 524 3.15 25.42 16.86
N ASP A 525 3.10 24.54 15.86
CA ASP A 525 2.95 24.86 14.44
C ASP A 525 1.55 24.40 13.99
N VAL A 526 0.96 25.14 13.05
CA VAL A 526 -0.33 24.86 12.38
C VAL A 526 -0.44 23.43 11.81
N PHE A 527 0.65 22.68 11.66
CA PHE A 527 0.71 21.32 11.12
C PHE A 527 1.11 20.21 12.11
N GLY A 528 1.33 20.52 13.40
CA GLY A 528 1.70 19.55 14.44
C GLY A 528 3.03 19.85 15.13
N THR A 529 3.31 19.15 16.23
CA THR A 529 4.42 19.41 17.16
C THR A 529 5.77 18.98 16.57
N LEU A 530 6.75 19.89 16.55
CA LEU A 530 8.12 19.61 16.12
C LEU A 530 9.04 19.48 17.34
N ASN A 531 9.73 18.34 17.48
CA ASN A 531 10.60 18.05 18.63
C ASN A 531 12.06 18.44 18.34
N VAL A 532 12.65 19.32 19.14
CA VAL A 532 14.09 19.59 19.14
C VAL A 532 14.71 18.97 20.39
N ARG A 533 15.74 18.14 20.23
CA ARG A 533 16.39 17.38 21.31
C ARG A 533 17.71 18.01 21.74
N SER A 534 17.90 18.14 23.06
CA SER A 534 19.17 18.49 23.73
C SER A 534 20.21 17.36 23.63
N GLU A 535 21.48 17.72 23.42
CA GLU A 535 22.65 16.89 23.11
C GLU A 535 23.07 15.91 24.22
N LYS A 536 22.32 14.82 24.45
CA LYS A 536 22.76 13.73 25.36
C LYS A 536 22.92 12.41 24.62
N LYS A 537 24.07 11.75 24.81
CA LYS A 537 24.41 10.41 24.29
C LYS A 537 23.47 9.34 24.85
N LEU A 538 23.00 8.42 24.01
CA LEU A 538 22.20 7.25 24.40
C LEU A 538 23.01 5.95 24.23
N PHE A 539 22.88 5.02 25.19
CA PHE A 539 23.47 3.68 25.10
C PHE A 539 22.39 2.61 25.15
N PHE A 540 22.45 1.66 24.23
CA PHE A 540 21.70 0.41 24.26
C PHE A 540 22.67 -0.75 24.47
N THR A 541 22.35 -1.67 25.37
CA THR A 541 23.21 -2.76 25.81
C THR A 541 22.38 -4.03 25.86
N LEU A 542 22.63 -4.97 24.95
CA LEU A 542 22.00 -6.28 24.96
C LEU A 542 22.92 -7.27 25.70
N ILE A 543 22.45 -7.84 26.81
CA ILE A 543 23.22 -8.79 27.62
C ILE A 543 22.52 -10.15 27.58
N LYS A 544 23.23 -11.19 27.13
CA LYS A 544 22.80 -12.58 27.27
C LYS A 544 23.36 -13.16 28.56
N ASN A 545 22.49 -13.68 29.41
CA ASN A 545 22.85 -14.37 30.66
C ASN A 545 22.21 -15.77 30.70
N ASN A 546 22.44 -16.52 31.78
CA ASN A 546 21.87 -17.87 31.95
C ASN A 546 20.33 -17.89 32.01
N SER A 547 19.69 -16.75 32.25
CA SER A 547 18.24 -16.59 32.39
C SER A 547 17.56 -16.05 31.12
N GLY A 548 18.31 -15.69 30.08
CA GLY A 548 17.79 -15.13 28.83
C GLY A 548 18.58 -13.92 28.30
N VAL A 549 17.91 -13.07 27.51
CA VAL A 549 18.48 -11.84 26.95
C VAL A 549 17.81 -10.63 27.59
N SER A 550 18.59 -9.64 28.01
CA SER A 550 18.10 -8.39 28.60
C SER A 550 18.60 -7.18 27.79
N LEU A 551 17.72 -6.22 27.53
CA LEU A 551 18.05 -4.95 26.89
C LEU A 551 18.14 -3.86 27.97
N TYR A 552 19.32 -3.25 28.10
CA TYR A 552 19.59 -2.12 28.98
C TYR A 552 19.69 -0.85 28.15
N CYS A 553 19.03 0.21 28.62
CA CYS A 553 19.09 1.54 28.01
C CYS A 553 19.70 2.52 29.01
N ALA A 554 20.45 3.51 28.54
CA ALA A 554 21.09 4.50 29.40
C ALA A 554 20.09 5.28 30.28
N ARG A 555 20.43 5.34 31.58
CA ARG A 555 19.97 6.14 32.74
C ARG A 555 18.51 6.58 32.92
N ASP A 556 17.71 6.80 31.88
CA ASP A 556 16.33 7.31 32.03
C ASP A 556 15.35 6.76 30.97
N LEU A 557 15.68 5.64 30.32
CA LEU A 557 14.78 4.98 29.35
C LEU A 557 14.31 3.63 29.88
N VAL A 558 13.00 3.40 29.82
CA VAL A 558 12.40 2.09 30.09
C VAL A 558 11.86 1.54 28.79
N VAL A 559 12.28 0.30 28.47
CA VAL A 559 11.69 -0.48 27.39
C VAL A 559 10.65 -1.42 28.00
N GLU A 560 9.39 -1.26 27.61
CA GLU A 560 8.28 -2.06 28.15
C GLU A 560 7.62 -2.86 27.04
N ASN A 561 7.20 -4.09 27.37
CA ASN A 561 6.28 -4.80 26.50
C ASN A 561 4.90 -4.14 26.61
N LYS A 562 4.56 -3.34 25.60
CA LYS A 562 3.22 -2.77 25.42
C LYS A 562 2.31 -3.76 24.69
N ASN A 563 1.01 -3.51 24.77
CA ASN A 563 0.06 -4.22 23.92
C ASN A 563 0.37 -3.93 22.45
N TYR A 564 0.43 -5.01 21.70
CA TYR A 564 0.79 -5.03 20.30
C TYR A 564 -0.46 -5.17 19.42
N TYR A 565 -0.63 -4.27 18.46
CA TYR A 565 -1.78 -4.23 17.55
C TYR A 565 -1.31 -4.29 16.09
N PRO A 566 -0.94 -5.48 15.58
CA PRO A 566 -0.31 -5.62 14.28
C PRO A 566 -1.19 -5.31 13.07
N ASP A 567 -2.47 -5.11 13.31
CA ASP A 567 -3.54 -5.20 12.34
C ASP A 567 -3.54 -6.54 11.55
N TYR A 568 -4.06 -7.69 12.02
CA TYR A 568 -3.94 -8.44 13.29
C TYR A 568 -3.50 -9.87 12.89
N TYR A 569 -2.81 -10.60 13.75
CA TYR A 569 -2.62 -12.05 13.58
C TYR A 569 -3.98 -12.78 13.70
N MET A 570 -4.34 -13.59 12.71
CA MET A 570 -5.45 -14.55 12.75
C MET A 570 -4.99 -15.82 13.50
N SER A 571 -5.88 -16.43 14.29
CA SER A 571 -5.54 -17.66 15.00
C SER A 571 -5.38 -18.82 14.01
N LEU A 572 -4.44 -19.72 14.31
CA LEU A 572 -4.39 -21.02 13.64
C LEU A 572 -5.52 -21.88 14.21
N ILE A 573 -6.48 -22.26 13.38
CA ILE A 573 -7.50 -23.26 13.71
C ILE A 573 -6.89 -24.66 13.67
#